data_AF-Q47VP6-F1
#
_entry.id   AF-Q47VP6-F1
#
_cell.length_a   1.000
_cell.length_b   1.000
_cell.length_c   1.000
_cell.angle_alpha   90.00
_cell.angle_beta   90.00
_cell.angle_gamma   90.00
#
_symmetry.space_group_name_H-M   'P 1'
#
loop_
_entity.id
_entity.type
_entity.pdbx_description
1 polymer ?
#
loop_
_entity_poly.entity_id
_entity_poly.type
_entity_poly.pdbx_seq_one_letter_code
_entity_poly.pdbx_strand_id
1 'polypeptide(L)'
;MKIKKVIITLLTSVLASNNYVSIDLPYAFFKKHHLPLTIMTLLLVFMTKAQAQQLSFSKTQVDQGYNFQYQWLDHTKTKQAISFTLNQDGLFERFRNFRTYQDSYAQKTILKRIKKKMQQSPIQGVQIFYRQQQNRFVIEAKGSDRDKVAKAYQTLARLENEVRQQYLEDTYYQTFTNHEQINGIKVDHVSIANNSVIDLKPLKPLILDHVSIKNIRKVTNYVLGFVQSIPYNTLDSRLTSSGAGFNPPLQLLWENQGDCDSKMTLTAALLRALMPRIDMALIYIDGHAFIGINIEGEAGEVTITHNKVKYLLAEPTGPALLPLGTLAPESELAINQGHYIAQDYHVALAEQKAE
;
A
#
# COMPACT_ATOMS: atom_id res chain seq x y z
N MET A 1 -30.76 53.63 -5.77
CA MET A 1 -30.51 52.51 -6.71
C MET A 1 -29.86 51.36 -5.94
N LYS A 2 -30.62 50.33 -5.53
CA LYS A 2 -30.11 49.20 -4.74
C LYS A 2 -29.47 48.17 -5.69
N ILE A 3 -28.16 48.03 -5.64
CA ILE A 3 -27.41 47.01 -6.40
C ILE A 3 -27.76 45.64 -5.79
N LYS A 4 -28.52 44.82 -6.53
CA LYS A 4 -28.79 43.43 -6.17
C LYS A 4 -27.49 42.64 -6.26
N LYS A 5 -26.95 42.19 -5.12
CA LYS A 5 -25.94 41.13 -5.05
C LYS A 5 -26.56 39.85 -5.62
N VAL A 6 -26.11 39.45 -6.80
CA VAL A 6 -26.43 38.14 -7.38
C VAL A 6 -25.51 37.12 -6.71
N ILE A 7 -26.07 36.30 -5.83
CA ILE A 7 -25.39 35.12 -5.25
C ILE A 7 -25.73 33.95 -6.16
N ILE A 8 -24.77 33.50 -6.97
CA ILE A 8 -24.87 32.25 -7.72
C ILE A 8 -24.06 31.22 -6.95
N THR A 9 -24.77 30.29 -6.31
CA THR A 9 -24.18 29.11 -5.68
C THR A 9 -24.24 27.98 -6.70
N LEU A 10 -23.11 27.65 -7.32
CA LEU A 10 -22.98 26.42 -8.11
C LEU A 10 -22.46 25.34 -7.16
N LEU A 11 -23.38 24.52 -6.64
CA LEU A 11 -23.07 23.30 -5.91
C LEU A 11 -22.64 22.23 -6.92
N THR A 12 -21.38 21.81 -6.86
CA THR A 12 -20.94 20.60 -7.55
C THR A 12 -21.51 19.38 -6.84
N SER A 13 -22.37 18.62 -7.53
CA SER A 13 -22.92 17.36 -7.06
C SER A 13 -21.93 16.21 -7.27
N VAL A 14 -21.57 15.47 -6.21
CA VAL A 14 -21.07 14.08 -6.34
C VAL A 14 -21.62 13.24 -5.19
N LEU A 15 -22.50 12.32 -5.59
CA LEU A 15 -22.86 10.99 -5.07
C LEU A 15 -22.91 10.79 -3.54
N ALA A 16 -24.15 10.69 -3.04
CA ALA A 16 -24.49 10.19 -1.73
C ALA A 16 -24.83 8.70 -1.81
N SER A 17 -24.24 7.89 -0.92
CA SER A 17 -24.80 6.60 -0.51
C SER A 17 -24.58 6.44 0.99
N ASN A 18 -25.49 6.98 1.80
CA ASN A 18 -25.59 6.67 3.23
C ASN A 18 -26.88 5.88 3.44
N ASN A 19 -26.78 4.57 3.54
CA ASN A 19 -27.82 3.71 4.10
C ASN A 19 -27.26 3.03 5.34
N TYR A 20 -27.47 3.63 6.51
CA TYR A 20 -27.40 2.92 7.78
C TYR A 20 -28.80 2.91 8.38
N VAL A 21 -29.46 1.77 8.21
CA VAL A 21 -30.71 1.43 8.91
C VAL A 21 -30.31 0.90 10.28
N SER A 22 -30.61 1.66 11.33
CA SER A 22 -30.56 1.20 12.72
C SER A 22 -31.77 0.32 12.99
N ILE A 23 -31.56 -0.96 13.27
CA ILE A 23 -32.60 -1.87 13.77
C ILE A 23 -32.32 -2.11 15.24
N ASP A 24 -33.16 -1.52 16.09
CA ASP A 24 -33.26 -1.83 17.51
C ASP A 24 -33.92 -3.21 17.69
N LEU A 25 -33.28 -4.10 18.46
CA LEU A 25 -33.84 -5.39 18.87
C LEU A 25 -33.91 -5.44 20.41
N PRO A 26 -35.10 -5.66 21.00
CA PRO A 26 -35.22 -5.80 22.45
C PRO A 26 -34.93 -7.23 22.92
N TYR A 27 -34.15 -7.30 23.98
CA TYR A 27 -33.98 -8.44 24.89
C TYR A 27 -35.33 -8.89 25.47
N ALA A 28 -35.65 -10.20 25.42
CA ALA A 28 -36.14 -10.97 26.58
C ALA A 28 -36.48 -12.45 26.27
N PHE A 29 -36.08 -13.30 27.24
CA PHE A 29 -36.83 -14.43 27.81
C PHE A 29 -36.59 -15.90 27.38
N PHE A 30 -35.74 -16.57 28.19
CA PHE A 30 -35.80 -17.93 28.76
C PHE A 30 -36.71 -19.03 28.16
N LYS A 31 -36.11 -20.20 27.86
CA LYS A 31 -36.55 -21.49 28.43
C LYS A 31 -35.51 -22.63 28.37
N LYS A 32 -34.94 -22.90 29.55
CA LYS A 32 -34.62 -24.18 30.22
C LYS A 32 -34.81 -25.49 29.42
N HIS A 33 -33.71 -26.19 29.09
CA HIS A 33 -33.65 -27.65 29.05
C HIS A 33 -32.24 -28.14 29.43
N HIS A 34 -32.18 -29.01 30.45
CA HIS A 34 -30.98 -29.68 30.91
C HIS A 34 -30.82 -31.01 30.17
N LEU A 35 -29.65 -31.24 29.56
CA LEU A 35 -29.18 -32.56 29.13
C LEU A 35 -27.68 -32.65 29.50
N PRO A 36 -27.18 -33.76 30.07
CA PRO A 36 -25.90 -33.77 30.75
C PRO A 36 -24.75 -33.85 29.74
N LEU A 37 -23.95 -32.78 29.67
CA LEU A 37 -22.78 -32.68 28.80
C LEU A 37 -21.55 -33.29 29.49
N THR A 38 -21.52 -34.62 29.66
CA THR A 38 -20.28 -35.36 29.88
C THR A 38 -19.51 -35.49 28.56
N ILE A 39 -19.07 -34.35 28.00
CA ILE A 39 -17.96 -34.22 27.04
C ILE A 39 -17.35 -32.83 27.30
N MET A 40 -16.80 -32.62 28.50
CA MET A 40 -16.09 -31.39 28.87
C MET A 40 -14.59 -31.66 29.00
N THR A 41 -13.97 -32.24 27.97
CA THR A 41 -12.51 -32.42 27.91
C THR A 41 -12.03 -32.73 26.48
N LEU A 42 -12.42 -31.95 25.46
CA LEU A 42 -11.62 -31.87 24.22
C LEU A 42 -11.98 -30.66 23.35
N LEU A 43 -11.80 -29.45 23.86
CA LEU A 43 -11.69 -28.26 23.01
C LEU A 43 -10.65 -27.32 23.61
N LEU A 44 -9.47 -27.90 23.88
CA LEU A 44 -8.23 -27.14 23.98
C LEU A 44 -7.89 -26.70 22.56
N VAL A 45 -8.49 -25.58 22.17
CA VAL A 45 -7.91 -24.47 21.41
C VAL A 45 -6.57 -24.85 20.74
N PHE A 46 -6.63 -25.55 19.61
CA PHE A 46 -5.56 -25.48 18.62
C PHE A 46 -5.69 -24.12 17.91
N MET A 47 -5.35 -23.05 18.62
CA MET A 47 -4.85 -21.85 17.95
C MET A 47 -3.48 -22.27 17.42
N THR A 48 -3.45 -22.78 16.20
CA THR A 48 -2.20 -22.86 15.44
C THR A 48 -1.72 -21.43 15.27
N LYS A 49 -0.90 -20.96 16.22
CA LYS A 49 -0.02 -19.84 15.93
C LYS A 49 0.76 -20.30 14.72
N ALA A 50 0.46 -19.72 13.56
CA ALA A 50 1.27 -19.89 12.38
C ALA A 50 2.72 -19.61 12.77
N GLN A 51 3.50 -20.68 12.97
CA GLN A 51 4.91 -20.57 13.29
C GLN A 51 5.56 -20.05 12.02
N ALA A 52 5.99 -18.78 12.05
CA ALA A 52 6.82 -18.21 11.00
C ALA A 52 8.00 -19.16 10.76
N GLN A 53 8.31 -19.45 9.50
CA GLN A 53 9.35 -20.44 9.15
C GLN A 53 10.78 -19.88 9.31
N GLN A 54 10.90 -18.71 9.94
CA GLN A 54 12.15 -18.14 10.40
C GLN A 54 12.70 -18.97 11.58
N LEU A 55 13.92 -19.46 11.39
CA LEU A 55 14.66 -20.24 12.37
C LEU A 55 15.41 -19.34 13.35
N SER A 56 15.94 -18.22 12.86
CA SER A 56 16.57 -17.20 13.70
C SER A 56 16.58 -15.84 13.04
N PHE A 57 16.58 -14.81 13.88
CA PHE A 57 16.79 -13.42 13.51
C PHE A 57 17.63 -12.74 14.59
N SER A 58 18.64 -11.99 14.17
CA SER A 58 19.39 -11.09 15.05
C SER A 58 19.75 -9.80 14.32
N LYS A 59 19.88 -8.71 15.09
CA LYS A 59 20.43 -7.44 14.63
C LYS A 59 21.45 -6.93 15.64
N THR A 60 22.62 -6.51 15.17
CA THR A 60 23.70 -5.98 16.01
C THR A 60 24.20 -4.65 15.46
N GLN A 61 24.49 -3.71 16.33
CA GLN A 61 25.04 -2.42 15.93
C GLN A 61 26.49 -2.59 15.47
N VAL A 62 26.85 -1.89 14.39
CA VAL A 62 28.21 -1.81 13.83
C VAL A 62 28.51 -0.33 13.50
N ASP A 63 29.78 0.00 13.23
CA ASP A 63 30.25 1.40 13.10
C ASP A 63 29.40 2.28 12.18
N GLN A 64 28.90 1.73 11.06
CA GLN A 64 28.14 2.49 10.05
C GLN A 64 26.67 2.07 9.94
N GLY A 65 26.12 1.35 10.92
CA GLY A 65 24.72 0.92 10.88
C GLY A 65 24.44 -0.32 11.72
N TYR A 66 23.69 -1.27 11.14
CA TYR A 66 23.32 -2.50 11.81
C TYR A 66 23.55 -3.70 10.90
N ASN A 67 24.20 -4.73 11.44
CA ASN A 67 24.28 -6.04 10.81
C ASN A 67 23.02 -6.83 11.15
N PHE A 68 22.42 -7.45 10.14
CA PHE A 68 21.26 -8.32 10.26
C PHE A 68 21.66 -9.73 9.89
N GLN A 69 21.09 -10.71 10.58
CA GLN A 69 21.28 -12.12 10.29
C GLN A 69 19.93 -12.82 10.33
N TYR A 70 19.60 -13.52 9.24
CA TYR A 70 18.38 -14.29 9.10
C TYR A 70 18.71 -15.74 8.78
N GLN A 71 17.94 -16.66 9.34
CA GLN A 71 17.89 -18.06 8.93
C GLN A 71 16.44 -18.51 8.80
N TRP A 72 16.13 -19.28 7.77
CA TRP A 72 14.76 -19.77 7.52
C TRP A 72 14.76 -21.12 6.80
N LEU A 73 13.59 -21.75 6.75
CA LEU A 73 13.30 -22.85 5.83
C LEU A 73 12.63 -22.30 4.58
N ASP A 74 13.07 -22.73 3.40
CA ASP A 74 12.40 -22.43 2.14
C ASP A 74 11.25 -23.40 1.81
N HIS A 75 10.56 -23.19 0.69
CA HIS A 75 9.44 -24.02 0.25
C HIS A 75 9.80 -25.50 0.02
N THR A 76 11.09 -25.82 -0.15
CA THR A 76 11.61 -27.19 -0.25
C THR A 76 12.04 -27.76 1.11
N LYS A 77 11.83 -27.02 2.20
CA LYS A 77 12.31 -27.33 3.56
C LYS A 77 13.83 -27.31 3.69
N THR A 78 14.53 -26.63 2.79
CA THR A 78 15.98 -26.43 2.88
C THR A 78 16.28 -25.22 3.75
N LYS A 79 17.29 -25.34 4.62
CA LYS A 79 17.77 -24.24 5.45
C LYS A 79 18.51 -23.22 4.59
N GLN A 80 18.08 -21.97 4.69
CA GLN A 80 18.70 -20.82 4.05
C GLN A 80 19.18 -19.82 5.12
N ALA A 81 20.12 -18.95 4.72
CA ALA A 81 20.60 -17.87 5.57
C ALA A 81 21.02 -16.67 4.71
N ILE A 82 20.95 -15.48 5.30
CA ILE A 82 21.55 -14.27 4.73
C ILE A 82 22.02 -13.36 5.87
N SER A 83 23.15 -12.70 5.67
CA SER A 83 23.61 -11.63 6.56
C SER A 83 24.03 -10.41 5.74
N PHE A 84 23.58 -9.23 6.16
CA PHE A 84 23.85 -7.98 5.48
C PHE A 84 23.88 -6.82 6.47
N THR A 85 24.50 -5.71 6.09
CA THR A 85 24.53 -4.48 6.89
C THR A 85 23.71 -3.40 6.20
N LEU A 86 22.81 -2.75 6.94
CA LEU A 86 22.10 -1.55 6.49
C LEU A 86 22.64 -0.33 7.21
N ASN A 87 22.79 0.78 6.49
CA ASN A 87 23.26 2.03 7.05
C ASN A 87 22.17 2.77 7.83
N GLN A 88 22.57 3.71 8.69
CA GLN A 88 21.62 4.48 9.51
C GLN A 88 20.70 5.36 8.66
N ASP A 89 21.22 5.99 7.60
CA ASP A 89 20.45 6.90 6.75
C ASP A 89 19.27 6.18 6.08
N GLY A 90 19.50 5.00 5.50
CA GLY A 90 18.45 4.19 4.89
C GLY A 90 17.43 3.72 5.94
N LEU A 91 17.90 3.30 7.12
CA LEU A 91 17.05 2.79 8.19
C LEU A 91 16.14 3.86 8.82
N PHE A 92 16.65 5.08 9.04
CA PHE A 92 16.01 6.05 9.92
C PHE A 92 15.67 7.40 9.28
N GLU A 93 16.15 7.69 8.07
CA GLU A 93 15.89 8.96 7.38
C GLU A 93 14.95 8.82 6.17
N ARG A 94 15.11 7.78 5.32
CA ARG A 94 14.43 7.68 4.01
C ARG A 94 12.92 7.90 4.07
N PHE A 95 12.26 7.25 5.03
CA PHE A 95 10.81 7.34 5.24
C PHE A 95 10.46 7.96 6.58
N ARG A 96 11.35 8.78 7.16
CA ARG A 96 11.13 9.43 8.46
C ARG A 96 9.83 10.23 8.53
N ASN A 97 9.37 10.78 7.40
CA ASN A 97 8.15 11.57 7.30
C ASN A 97 6.93 10.77 6.83
N PHE A 98 7.08 9.48 6.53
CA PHE A 98 5.95 8.61 6.22
C PHE A 98 5.09 8.43 7.47
N ARG A 99 3.79 8.70 7.34
CA ARG A 99 2.82 8.65 8.44
C ARG A 99 1.51 8.12 7.89
N THR A 100 0.76 7.40 8.73
CA THR A 100 -0.60 6.98 8.42
C THR A 100 -1.44 8.15 7.92
N TYR A 101 -2.14 7.94 6.82
CA TYR A 101 -2.97 8.96 6.21
C TYR A 101 -4.16 9.27 7.11
N GLN A 102 -4.40 10.56 7.33
CA GLN A 102 -5.52 11.06 8.10
C GLN A 102 -6.26 12.10 7.26
N ASP A 103 -7.46 11.78 6.81
CA ASP A 103 -8.25 12.63 5.90
C ASP A 103 -8.40 14.06 6.43
N SER A 104 -8.70 14.23 7.73
CA SER A 104 -8.83 15.55 8.33
C SER A 104 -7.54 16.39 8.30
N TYR A 105 -6.36 15.75 8.43
CA TYR A 105 -5.06 16.41 8.35
C TYR A 105 -4.68 16.73 6.90
N ALA A 106 -4.94 15.79 5.99
CA ALA A 106 -4.74 15.95 4.56
C ALA A 106 -5.54 17.15 4.03
N GLN A 107 -6.84 17.19 4.31
CA GLN A 107 -7.73 18.27 3.92
C GLN A 107 -7.26 19.65 4.44
N LYS A 108 -6.84 19.73 5.70
CA LYS A 108 -6.29 20.97 6.29
C LYS A 108 -5.02 21.42 5.57
N THR A 109 -4.12 20.47 5.27
CA THR A 109 -2.85 20.76 4.60
C THR A 109 -3.05 21.20 3.15
N ILE A 110 -3.92 20.50 2.42
CA ILE A 110 -4.32 20.84 1.05
C ILE A 110 -4.92 22.24 1.01
N LEU A 111 -5.88 22.55 1.91
CA LEU A 111 -6.48 23.87 1.98
C LEU A 111 -5.44 24.98 2.24
N LYS A 112 -4.51 24.74 3.17
CA LYS A 112 -3.42 25.69 3.46
C LYS A 112 -2.56 25.96 2.21
N ARG A 113 -2.23 24.92 1.45
CA ARG A 113 -1.47 25.02 0.19
C ARG A 113 -2.26 25.78 -0.89
N ILE A 114 -3.56 25.50 -1.06
CA ILE A 114 -4.44 26.24 -1.99
C ILE A 114 -4.49 27.72 -1.62
N LYS A 115 -4.74 28.03 -0.34
CA LYS A 115 -4.80 29.41 0.17
C LYS A 115 -3.51 30.17 -0.14
N LYS A 116 -2.35 29.55 0.10
CA LYS A 116 -1.03 30.14 -0.20
C LYS A 116 -0.88 30.44 -1.69
N LYS A 117 -1.20 29.49 -2.58
CA LYS A 117 -1.11 29.69 -4.03
C LYS A 117 -2.07 30.78 -4.54
N MET A 118 -3.31 30.81 -4.04
CA MET A 118 -4.29 31.86 -4.39
C MET A 118 -3.91 33.25 -3.89
N GLN A 119 -3.17 33.36 -2.78
CA GLN A 119 -2.61 34.63 -2.31
C GLN A 119 -1.47 35.13 -3.20
N GLN A 120 -0.69 34.23 -3.78
CA GLN A 120 0.41 34.55 -4.70
C GLN A 120 -0.09 34.93 -6.10
N SER A 121 -1.23 34.40 -6.52
CA SER A 121 -1.83 34.68 -7.83
C SER A 121 -3.32 34.99 -7.71
N PRO A 122 -3.69 36.17 -7.16
CA PRO A 122 -5.07 36.54 -6.96
C PRO A 122 -5.78 36.81 -8.30
N ILE A 123 -7.08 36.48 -8.36
CA ILE A 123 -7.93 36.77 -9.50
C ILE A 123 -8.58 38.14 -9.29
N GLN A 124 -8.16 39.13 -10.07
CA GLN A 124 -8.62 40.51 -9.91
C GLN A 124 -10.14 40.62 -10.04
N GLY A 125 -10.79 41.28 -9.09
CA GLY A 125 -12.25 41.44 -9.04
C GLY A 125 -13.01 40.25 -8.47
N VAL A 126 -12.32 39.22 -7.96
CA VAL A 126 -12.91 38.06 -7.31
C VAL A 126 -12.31 37.90 -5.91
N GLN A 127 -13.18 37.69 -4.91
CA GLN A 127 -12.82 37.35 -3.54
C GLN A 127 -13.05 35.85 -3.31
N ILE A 128 -12.07 35.18 -2.72
CA ILE A 128 -12.14 33.76 -2.38
C ILE A 128 -12.40 33.63 -0.88
N PHE A 129 -13.44 32.89 -0.53
CA PHE A 129 -13.82 32.58 0.85
C PHE A 129 -13.58 31.10 1.13
N TYR A 130 -12.98 30.80 2.27
CA TYR A 130 -12.71 29.44 2.73
C TYR A 130 -13.58 29.18 3.96
N ARG A 131 -14.46 28.18 3.91
CA ARG A 131 -15.38 27.82 4.99
C ARG A 131 -15.24 26.34 5.34
N GLN A 132 -15.60 25.98 6.56
CA GLN A 132 -15.72 24.59 6.98
C GLN A 132 -17.21 24.29 7.24
N GLN A 133 -17.74 23.25 6.60
CA GLN A 133 -19.12 22.79 6.74
C GLN A 133 -19.13 21.28 6.90
N GLN A 134 -19.75 20.75 7.97
CA GLN A 134 -19.92 19.30 8.19
C GLN A 134 -18.63 18.49 7.97
N ASN A 135 -17.52 18.94 8.58
CA ASN A 135 -16.20 18.32 8.44
C ASN A 135 -15.56 18.37 7.04
N ARG A 136 -16.10 19.15 6.10
CA ARG A 136 -15.52 19.39 4.78
C ARG A 136 -15.19 20.86 4.59
N PHE A 137 -14.12 21.15 3.87
CA PHE A 137 -13.81 22.51 3.47
C PHE A 137 -14.52 22.87 2.17
N VAL A 138 -15.05 24.09 2.13
CA VAL A 138 -15.75 24.66 0.97
C VAL A 138 -15.04 25.95 0.57
N ILE A 139 -14.73 26.07 -0.73
CA ILE A 139 -14.10 27.27 -1.30
C ILE A 139 -15.13 27.96 -2.19
N GLU A 140 -15.50 29.20 -1.84
CA GLU A 140 -16.45 30.01 -2.59
C GLU A 140 -15.74 31.17 -3.28
N ALA A 141 -15.98 31.36 -4.57
CA ALA A 141 -15.56 32.55 -5.31
C ALA A 141 -16.75 33.53 -5.45
N LYS A 142 -16.54 34.81 -5.10
CA LYS A 142 -17.55 35.87 -5.25
C LYS A 142 -16.97 37.09 -5.94
N GLY A 143 -17.74 37.69 -6.84
CA GLY A 143 -17.37 38.88 -7.60
C GLY A 143 -18.59 39.48 -8.28
N SER A 144 -18.46 40.71 -8.79
CA SER A 144 -19.52 41.38 -9.56
C SER A 144 -19.58 40.91 -11.02
N ASP A 145 -18.45 40.47 -11.56
CA ASP A 145 -18.28 39.97 -12.91
C ASP A 145 -18.44 38.44 -12.93
N ARG A 146 -19.47 37.96 -13.65
CA ARG A 146 -19.81 36.53 -13.68
C ARG A 146 -18.75 35.68 -14.39
N ASP A 147 -18.14 36.19 -15.46
CA ASP A 147 -17.15 35.45 -16.24
C ASP A 147 -15.87 35.28 -15.42
N LYS A 148 -15.49 36.31 -14.66
CA LYS A 148 -14.36 36.22 -13.72
C LYS A 148 -14.63 35.23 -12.58
N VAL A 149 -15.85 35.19 -12.05
CA VAL A 149 -16.24 34.20 -11.03
C VAL A 149 -16.20 32.77 -11.59
N ALA A 150 -16.71 32.55 -12.81
CA ALA A 150 -16.64 31.25 -13.48
C ALA A 150 -15.20 30.81 -13.71
N LYS A 151 -14.34 31.71 -14.21
CA LYS A 151 -12.90 31.47 -14.38
C LYS A 151 -12.21 31.16 -13.05
N ALA A 152 -12.64 31.80 -11.96
CA ALA A 152 -12.11 31.52 -10.63
C ALA A 152 -12.44 30.10 -10.16
N TYR A 153 -13.67 29.62 -10.37
CA TYR A 153 -14.03 28.24 -10.06
C TYR A 153 -13.24 27.22 -10.90
N GLN A 154 -13.06 27.46 -12.21
CA GLN A 154 -12.22 26.61 -13.06
C GLN A 154 -10.77 26.58 -12.58
N THR A 155 -10.23 27.73 -12.19
CA THR A 155 -8.86 27.84 -11.66
C THR A 155 -8.73 27.11 -10.33
N LEU A 156 -9.69 27.26 -9.42
CA LEU A 156 -9.71 26.58 -8.13
C LEU A 156 -9.81 25.06 -8.28
N ALA A 157 -10.67 24.56 -9.17
CA ALA A 157 -10.83 23.12 -9.38
C ALA A 157 -9.52 22.47 -9.87
N ARG A 158 -8.83 23.11 -10.83
CA ARG A 158 -7.53 22.66 -11.31
C ARG A 158 -6.48 22.73 -10.20
N LEU A 159 -6.41 23.85 -9.49
CA LEU A 159 -5.47 24.06 -8.38
C LEU A 159 -5.68 23.05 -7.24
N GLU A 160 -6.93 22.76 -6.89
CA GLU A 160 -7.28 21.76 -5.87
C GLU A 160 -6.79 20.38 -6.29
N ASN A 161 -7.02 20.00 -7.55
CA ASN A 161 -6.52 18.72 -8.06
C ASN A 161 -4.99 18.67 -8.03
N GLU A 162 -4.29 19.69 -8.54
CA GLU A 162 -2.83 19.79 -8.53
C GLU A 162 -2.26 19.68 -7.10
N VAL A 163 -2.78 20.48 -6.17
CA VAL A 163 -2.31 20.49 -4.77
C VAL A 163 -2.59 19.18 -4.06
N ARG A 164 -3.75 18.56 -4.33
CA ARG A 164 -4.10 17.26 -3.76
C ARG A 164 -3.16 16.17 -4.27
N GLN A 165 -2.91 16.11 -5.58
CA GLN A 165 -1.96 15.13 -6.14
C GLN A 165 -0.56 15.35 -5.56
N GLN A 166 -0.07 16.60 -5.50
CA GLN A 166 1.20 16.92 -4.86
C GLN A 166 1.24 16.49 -3.39
N TYR A 167 0.17 16.69 -2.64
CA TYR A 167 0.12 16.26 -1.24
C TYR A 167 0.22 14.75 -1.10
N LEU A 168 -0.51 13.99 -1.93
CA LEU A 168 -0.48 12.54 -1.91
C LEU A 168 0.92 12.02 -2.28
N GLU A 169 1.53 12.55 -3.35
CA GLU A 169 2.90 12.23 -3.75
C GLU A 169 3.92 12.51 -2.64
N ASP A 170 3.90 13.73 -2.07
CA ASP A 170 4.80 14.14 -0.97
C ASP A 170 4.69 13.23 0.27
N THR A 171 3.57 12.53 0.43
CA THR A 171 3.27 11.71 1.60
C THR A 171 3.26 10.21 1.30
N TYR A 172 3.66 9.79 0.09
CA TYR A 172 3.62 8.39 -0.37
C TYR A 172 2.22 7.77 -0.33
N TYR A 173 1.22 8.54 -0.72
CA TYR A 173 -0.14 8.08 -0.93
C TYR A 173 -0.54 8.30 -2.38
N GLN A 174 -1.59 7.58 -2.80
CA GLN A 174 -2.19 7.74 -4.11
C GLN A 174 -3.69 7.47 -4.01
N THR A 175 -4.44 8.03 -4.95
CA THR A 175 -5.82 7.60 -5.17
C THR A 175 -5.85 6.19 -5.75
N PHE A 176 -6.85 5.41 -5.39
CA PHE A 176 -7.03 4.06 -5.87
C PHE A 176 -8.52 3.76 -6.06
N THR A 177 -8.83 2.87 -6.99
CA THR A 177 -10.17 2.34 -7.22
C THR A 177 -10.08 0.82 -7.14
N ASN A 178 -10.84 0.19 -6.25
CA ASN A 178 -10.83 -1.27 -6.11
C ASN A 178 -11.63 -1.95 -7.25
N HIS A 179 -11.65 -3.28 -7.25
CA HIS A 179 -12.36 -4.07 -8.26
C HIS A 179 -13.87 -3.79 -8.28
N GLU A 180 -14.45 -3.39 -7.14
CA GLU A 180 -15.85 -2.98 -6.97
C GLU A 180 -16.14 -1.52 -7.38
N GLN A 181 -15.18 -0.81 -8.00
CA GLN A 181 -15.30 0.60 -8.39
C GLN A 181 -15.43 1.59 -7.21
N ILE A 182 -15.00 1.18 -6.03
CA ILE A 182 -14.94 2.03 -4.83
C ILE A 182 -13.62 2.80 -4.83
N ASN A 183 -13.73 4.12 -4.76
CA ASN A 183 -12.59 5.02 -4.67
C ASN A 183 -12.06 5.13 -3.24
N GLY A 184 -10.74 5.20 -3.09
CA GLY A 184 -10.07 5.37 -1.82
C GLY A 184 -8.67 5.99 -1.97
N ILE A 185 -7.96 6.05 -0.84
CA ILE A 185 -6.57 6.49 -0.77
C ILE A 185 -5.78 5.36 -0.14
N LYS A 186 -4.69 4.95 -0.80
CA LYS A 186 -3.79 3.90 -0.33
C LYS A 186 -2.34 4.36 -0.39
N VAL A 187 -1.47 3.63 0.30
CA VAL A 187 -0.03 3.83 0.20
C VAL A 187 0.44 3.64 -1.24
N ASP A 188 1.36 4.49 -1.69
CA ASP A 188 2.07 4.33 -2.94
C ASP A 188 3.22 3.32 -2.80
N HIS A 189 2.84 2.05 -2.77
CA HIS A 189 3.78 0.93 -2.71
C HIS A 189 4.80 0.93 -3.86
N VAL A 190 4.42 1.39 -5.05
CA VAL A 190 5.33 1.48 -6.20
C VAL A 190 6.42 2.51 -5.95
N SER A 191 6.04 3.72 -5.51
CA SER A 191 7.00 4.77 -5.15
C SER A 191 7.91 4.35 -4.00
N ILE A 192 7.35 3.76 -2.93
CA ILE A 192 8.14 3.27 -1.79
C ILE A 192 9.11 2.15 -2.21
N ALA A 193 8.65 1.19 -3.02
CA ALA A 193 9.52 0.11 -3.51
C ALA A 193 10.67 0.67 -4.35
N ASN A 194 10.37 1.56 -5.30
CA ASN A 194 11.38 2.22 -6.13
C ASN A 194 12.39 3.01 -5.30
N ASN A 195 11.92 3.81 -4.34
CA ASN A 195 12.79 4.60 -3.48
C ASN A 195 13.63 3.73 -2.53
N SER A 196 13.24 2.49 -2.29
CA SER A 196 13.95 1.53 -1.45
C SER A 196 15.00 0.71 -2.20
N VAL A 197 14.98 0.69 -3.54
CA VAL A 197 15.93 -0.11 -4.37
C VAL A 197 17.37 0.22 -4.02
N ILE A 198 17.71 1.49 -3.87
CA ILE A 198 19.09 1.93 -3.63
C ILE A 198 19.68 1.35 -2.33
N ASP A 199 18.89 1.23 -1.27
CA ASP A 199 19.35 0.67 0.01
C ASP A 199 19.44 -0.85 0.00
N LEU A 200 18.69 -1.49 -0.90
CA LEU A 200 18.67 -2.94 -1.04
C LEU A 200 19.69 -3.46 -2.06
N LYS A 201 20.30 -2.57 -2.87
CA LYS A 201 21.39 -2.93 -3.79
C LYS A 201 22.53 -3.71 -3.13
N PRO A 202 23.00 -3.40 -1.91
CA PRO A 202 24.07 -4.17 -1.25
C PRO A 202 23.71 -5.65 -1.01
N LEU A 203 22.43 -6.01 -0.97
CA LEU A 203 22.01 -7.41 -0.81
C LEU A 203 22.18 -8.22 -2.10
N LYS A 204 22.30 -7.57 -3.26
CA LYS A 204 22.43 -8.25 -4.56
C LYS A 204 23.58 -9.28 -4.58
N PRO A 205 24.85 -8.92 -4.33
CA PRO A 205 25.93 -9.92 -4.37
C PRO A 205 25.69 -11.08 -3.39
N LEU A 206 25.21 -10.78 -2.19
CA LEU A 206 24.94 -11.78 -1.14
C LEU A 206 23.86 -12.78 -1.57
N ILE A 207 22.79 -12.31 -2.20
CA ILE A 207 21.75 -13.19 -2.74
C ILE A 207 22.31 -14.02 -3.91
N LEU A 208 23.13 -13.40 -4.76
CA LEU A 208 23.69 -14.07 -5.94
C LEU A 208 24.76 -15.12 -5.62
N ASP A 209 25.32 -15.11 -4.42
CA ASP A 209 26.18 -16.20 -3.91
C ASP A 209 25.38 -17.50 -3.67
N HIS A 210 24.08 -17.39 -3.39
CA HIS A 210 23.19 -18.53 -3.19
C HIS A 210 22.48 -18.96 -4.49
N VAL A 211 22.18 -18.02 -5.37
CA VAL A 211 21.38 -18.26 -6.58
C VAL A 211 21.91 -17.51 -7.80
N SER A 212 22.02 -18.21 -8.94
CA SER A 212 22.45 -17.57 -10.18
C SER A 212 21.37 -16.62 -10.73
N ILE A 213 21.76 -15.38 -11.06
CA ILE A 213 20.87 -14.38 -11.68
C ILE A 213 20.30 -14.83 -13.04
N LYS A 214 20.95 -15.78 -13.71
CA LYS A 214 20.46 -16.36 -14.98
C LYS A 214 19.16 -17.15 -14.81
N ASN A 215 18.78 -17.48 -13.58
CA ASN A 215 17.56 -18.21 -13.29
C ASN A 215 16.63 -17.34 -12.43
N ILE A 216 15.78 -16.56 -13.11
CA ILE A 216 14.77 -15.68 -12.49
C ILE A 216 13.92 -16.46 -11.48
N ARG A 217 13.49 -17.69 -11.81
CA ARG A 217 12.68 -18.52 -10.91
C ARG A 217 13.40 -18.82 -9.60
N LYS A 218 14.69 -19.19 -9.64
CA LYS A 218 15.50 -19.43 -8.43
C LYS A 218 15.70 -18.16 -7.60
N VAL A 219 16.00 -17.04 -8.26
CA VAL A 219 16.16 -15.73 -7.59
C VAL A 219 14.86 -15.34 -6.90
N THR A 220 13.73 -15.41 -7.60
CA THR A 220 12.42 -15.10 -7.03
C THR A 220 12.08 -16.02 -5.87
N ASN A 221 12.27 -17.33 -5.99
CA ASN A 221 11.98 -18.27 -4.90
C ASN A 221 12.86 -18.06 -3.66
N TYR A 222 14.11 -17.63 -3.83
CA TYR A 222 14.97 -17.26 -2.70
C TYR A 222 14.41 -16.02 -1.98
N VAL A 223 14.05 -14.97 -2.74
CA VAL A 223 13.45 -13.75 -2.19
C VAL A 223 12.11 -14.06 -1.50
N LEU A 224 11.26 -14.87 -2.13
CA LEU A 224 9.98 -15.31 -1.55
C LEU A 224 10.21 -16.04 -0.23
N GLY A 225 11.10 -17.05 -0.21
CA GLY A 225 11.41 -17.78 1.01
C GLY A 225 11.90 -16.85 2.13
N PHE A 226 12.80 -15.92 1.80
CA PHE A 226 13.29 -14.92 2.76
C PHE A 226 12.14 -14.07 3.32
N VAL A 227 11.34 -13.43 2.47
CA VAL A 227 10.30 -12.49 2.91
C VAL A 227 9.09 -13.20 3.56
N GLN A 228 8.69 -14.36 3.06
CA GLN A 228 7.64 -15.20 3.66
C GLN A 228 8.05 -15.67 5.07
N SER A 229 9.35 -15.88 5.32
CA SER A 229 9.84 -16.29 6.65
C SER A 229 9.68 -15.23 7.73
N ILE A 230 9.70 -13.94 7.36
CA ILE A 230 9.55 -12.84 8.30
C ILE A 230 8.17 -12.94 8.99
N PRO A 231 8.05 -12.76 10.30
CA PRO A 231 6.75 -12.76 10.98
C PRO A 231 5.69 -11.84 10.35
N TYR A 232 4.47 -12.34 10.22
CA TYR A 232 3.33 -11.56 9.74
C TYR A 232 2.81 -10.62 10.84
N ASN A 233 2.49 -9.38 10.49
CA ASN A 233 1.67 -8.49 11.33
C ASN A 233 0.24 -8.51 10.81
N THR A 234 -0.75 -8.69 11.69
CA THR A 234 -2.15 -8.65 11.28
C THR A 234 -2.49 -7.29 10.66
N LEU A 235 -3.12 -7.33 9.48
CA LEU A 235 -3.61 -6.14 8.81
C LEU A 235 -4.84 -5.57 9.50
N ASP A 236 -4.92 -4.25 9.56
CA ASP A 236 -6.18 -3.52 9.50
C ASP A 236 -6.52 -3.22 8.02
N SER A 237 -7.79 -3.36 7.60
CA SER A 237 -8.24 -3.24 6.19
C SER A 237 -7.69 -2.01 5.45
N ARG A 238 -7.15 -2.18 4.23
CA ARG A 238 -6.48 -1.12 3.42
C ARG A 238 -7.30 0.15 3.20
N LEU A 239 -8.62 0.02 3.03
CA LEU A 239 -9.52 1.15 2.80
C LEU A 239 -9.86 1.90 4.09
N THR A 240 -9.88 1.20 5.23
CA THR A 240 -10.24 1.78 6.53
C THR A 240 -9.03 2.13 7.39
N SER A 241 -7.88 1.52 7.12
CA SER A 241 -6.64 1.69 7.90
C SER A 241 -5.75 2.80 7.37
N SER A 242 -5.94 3.26 6.12
CA SER A 242 -5.19 4.39 5.55
C SER A 242 -3.66 4.23 5.65
N GLY A 243 -3.16 2.99 5.54
CA GLY A 243 -1.74 2.65 5.72
C GLY A 243 -1.31 2.46 7.18
N ALA A 244 -2.23 2.38 8.14
CA ALA A 244 -1.90 1.89 9.48
C ALA A 244 -1.46 0.43 9.40
N GLY A 245 -0.34 0.10 10.06
CA GLY A 245 0.27 -1.23 10.05
C GLY A 245 1.33 -1.45 8.96
N PHE A 246 1.40 -0.58 7.95
CA PHE A 246 2.40 -0.67 6.88
C PHE A 246 3.80 -0.24 7.35
N ASN A 247 4.78 -1.11 7.13
CA ASN A 247 6.20 -0.85 7.34
C ASN A 247 6.92 -0.75 5.99
N PRO A 248 7.54 0.40 5.65
CA PRO A 248 8.43 0.50 4.50
C PRO A 248 9.57 -0.54 4.54
N PRO A 249 10.16 -0.93 3.40
CA PRO A 249 11.07 -2.08 3.30
C PRO A 249 12.16 -2.19 4.36
N LEU A 250 12.92 -1.13 4.65
CA LEU A 250 13.97 -1.22 5.67
C LEU A 250 13.42 -1.20 7.10
N GLN A 251 12.27 -0.56 7.34
CA GLN A 251 11.60 -0.62 8.65
C GLN A 251 11.06 -2.04 8.90
N LEU A 252 10.54 -2.71 7.87
CA LEU A 252 10.13 -4.11 7.95
C LEU A 252 11.32 -4.99 8.36
N LEU A 253 12.48 -4.83 7.70
CA LEU A 253 13.70 -5.56 8.07
C LEU A 253 14.17 -5.22 9.50
N TRP A 254 14.09 -3.96 9.88
CA TRP A 254 14.43 -3.50 11.23
C TRP A 254 13.56 -4.12 12.32
N GLU A 255 12.24 -4.10 12.14
CA GLU A 255 11.28 -4.65 13.10
C GLU A 255 11.12 -6.17 12.98
N ASN A 256 11.63 -6.77 11.90
CA ASN A 256 11.44 -8.17 11.55
C ASN A 256 9.95 -8.57 11.59
N GLN A 257 9.09 -7.68 11.10
CA GLN A 257 7.65 -7.91 11.06
C GLN A 257 7.00 -6.97 10.05
N GLY A 258 6.02 -7.48 9.31
CA GLY A 258 5.26 -6.68 8.35
C GLY A 258 3.96 -7.35 7.93
N ASP A 259 3.00 -6.54 7.50
CA ASP A 259 1.78 -7.00 6.87
C ASP A 259 2.02 -7.43 5.40
N CYS A 260 0.98 -7.89 4.69
CA CYS A 260 1.15 -8.32 3.30
C CYS A 260 1.56 -7.19 2.35
N ASP A 261 1.12 -5.95 2.57
CA ASP A 261 1.52 -4.79 1.76
C ASP A 261 3.02 -4.48 1.94
N SER A 262 3.49 -4.50 3.18
CA SER A 262 4.89 -4.29 3.57
C SER A 262 5.78 -5.36 2.93
N LYS A 263 5.38 -6.64 3.04
CA LYS A 263 6.12 -7.78 2.50
C LYS A 263 6.13 -7.82 0.98
N MET A 264 5.00 -7.49 0.34
CA MET A 264 4.94 -7.32 -1.11
C MET A 264 5.85 -6.18 -1.56
N THR A 265 5.84 -5.04 -0.87
CA THR A 265 6.67 -3.88 -1.20
C THR A 265 8.17 -4.19 -1.05
N LEU A 266 8.57 -4.90 0.01
CA LEU A 266 9.94 -5.38 0.18
C LEU A 266 10.35 -6.35 -0.93
N THR A 267 9.46 -7.29 -1.28
CA THR A 267 9.71 -8.25 -2.37
C THR A 267 9.91 -7.53 -3.70
N ALA A 268 9.03 -6.58 -4.04
CA ALA A 268 9.14 -5.78 -5.24
C ALA A 268 10.48 -5.01 -5.29
N ALA A 269 10.86 -4.36 -4.20
CA ALA A 269 12.11 -3.60 -4.12
C ALA A 269 13.36 -4.49 -4.25
N LEU A 270 13.37 -5.66 -3.59
CA LEU A 270 14.44 -6.66 -3.72
C LEU A 270 14.55 -7.19 -5.15
N LEU A 271 13.45 -7.61 -5.76
CA LEU A 271 13.43 -8.12 -7.12
C LEU A 271 13.85 -7.04 -8.13
N ARG A 272 13.47 -5.78 -7.94
CA ARG A 272 13.93 -4.67 -8.77
C ARG A 272 15.43 -4.42 -8.61
N ALA A 273 15.98 -4.53 -7.39
CA ALA A 273 17.43 -4.42 -7.15
C ALA A 273 18.22 -5.55 -7.83
N LEU A 274 17.67 -6.77 -7.81
CA LEU A 274 18.29 -7.97 -8.40
C LEU A 274 18.16 -7.97 -9.93
N MET A 275 16.96 -7.71 -10.44
CA MET A 275 16.54 -7.88 -11.84
C MET A 275 15.95 -6.57 -12.38
N PRO A 276 16.77 -5.53 -12.62
CA PRO A 276 16.28 -4.17 -12.86
C PRO A 276 15.47 -4.00 -14.14
N ARG A 277 15.48 -4.96 -15.07
CA ARG A 277 14.79 -4.87 -16.37
C ARG A 277 13.53 -5.72 -16.47
N ILE A 278 13.22 -6.53 -15.46
CA ILE A 278 12.03 -7.38 -15.51
C ILE A 278 10.78 -6.53 -15.24
N ASP A 279 9.74 -6.73 -16.04
CA ASP A 279 8.46 -6.10 -15.77
C ASP A 279 7.79 -6.82 -14.61
N MET A 280 7.19 -6.05 -13.72
CA MET A 280 6.46 -6.56 -12.56
C MET A 280 5.16 -5.80 -12.43
N ALA A 281 4.22 -6.38 -11.69
CA ALA A 281 2.98 -5.74 -11.30
C ALA A 281 2.68 -6.05 -9.84
N LEU A 282 2.18 -5.07 -9.09
CA LEU A 282 1.62 -5.27 -7.77
C LEU A 282 0.15 -5.63 -7.92
N ILE A 283 -0.26 -6.74 -7.33
CA ILE A 283 -1.62 -7.27 -7.46
C ILE A 283 -2.32 -7.15 -6.12
N TYR A 284 -3.51 -6.58 -6.14
CA TYR A 284 -4.33 -6.33 -4.97
C TYR A 284 -5.65 -7.07 -5.11
N ILE A 285 -6.02 -7.81 -4.07
CA ILE A 285 -7.36 -8.35 -3.87
C ILE A 285 -7.90 -7.81 -2.54
N ASP A 286 -9.14 -8.13 -2.21
CA ASP A 286 -9.71 -7.72 -0.93
C ASP A 286 -8.93 -8.33 0.22
N GLY A 287 -8.41 -7.48 1.11
CA GLY A 287 -7.67 -7.91 2.29
C GLY A 287 -6.26 -8.46 2.00
N HIS A 288 -5.81 -8.63 0.75
CA HIS A 288 -4.50 -9.23 0.45
C HIS A 288 -3.77 -8.61 -0.74
N ALA A 289 -2.46 -8.86 -0.84
CA ALA A 289 -1.64 -8.39 -1.95
C ALA A 289 -0.45 -9.31 -2.26
N PHE A 290 -0.08 -9.38 -3.53
CA PHE A 290 1.01 -10.21 -4.04
C PHE A 290 1.61 -9.62 -5.33
N ILE A 291 2.59 -10.28 -5.93
CA ILE A 291 3.34 -9.74 -7.07
C ILE A 291 3.17 -10.60 -8.32
N GLY A 292 3.12 -9.95 -9.48
CA GLY A 292 3.24 -10.56 -10.80
C GLY A 292 4.61 -10.27 -11.41
N ILE A 293 5.21 -11.26 -12.06
CA ILE A 293 6.53 -11.17 -12.70
C ILE A 293 6.40 -11.58 -14.17
N ASN A 294 6.93 -10.77 -15.09
CA ASN A 294 6.87 -11.03 -16.52
C ASN A 294 7.85 -12.15 -16.92
N ILE A 295 7.39 -13.38 -16.73
CA ILE A 295 8.02 -14.64 -17.14
C ILE A 295 6.94 -15.63 -17.54
N GLU A 296 7.31 -16.59 -18.39
CA GLU A 296 6.41 -17.65 -18.80
C GLU A 296 6.02 -18.55 -17.61
N GLY A 297 4.72 -18.79 -17.48
CA GLY A 297 4.16 -19.76 -16.54
C GLY A 297 4.16 -21.17 -17.10
N GLU A 298 4.33 -22.14 -16.22
CA GLU A 298 4.24 -23.57 -16.49
C GLU A 298 2.81 -24.09 -16.26
N ALA A 299 2.53 -25.31 -16.69
CA ALA A 299 1.22 -25.92 -16.51
C ALA A 299 0.89 -26.06 -15.00
N GLY A 300 -0.29 -25.57 -14.62
CA GLY A 300 -0.74 -25.55 -13.23
C GLY A 300 -0.28 -24.34 -12.42
N GLU A 301 0.48 -23.42 -13.00
CA GLU A 301 0.84 -22.16 -12.35
C GLU A 301 -0.16 -21.04 -12.64
N VAL A 302 -0.33 -20.14 -11.66
CA VAL A 302 -1.31 -19.04 -11.75
C VAL A 302 -0.70 -17.84 -12.47
N THR A 303 -1.38 -17.37 -13.52
CA THR A 303 -0.94 -16.20 -14.30
C THR A 303 -2.09 -15.23 -14.53
N ILE A 304 -1.77 -13.96 -14.79
CA ILE A 304 -2.73 -12.96 -15.28
C ILE A 304 -2.19 -12.27 -16.53
N THR A 305 -3.07 -11.64 -17.28
CA THR A 305 -2.68 -10.72 -18.36
C THR A 305 -3.10 -9.30 -17.98
N HIS A 306 -2.15 -8.38 -17.92
CA HIS A 306 -2.38 -6.96 -17.65
C HIS A 306 -1.59 -6.13 -18.67
N ASN A 307 -2.22 -5.15 -19.31
CA ASN A 307 -1.59 -4.30 -20.33
C ASN A 307 -0.87 -5.09 -21.45
N LYS A 308 -1.45 -6.22 -21.88
CA LYS A 308 -0.89 -7.16 -22.88
C LYS A 308 0.40 -7.88 -22.44
N VAL A 309 0.78 -7.76 -21.17
CA VAL A 309 1.89 -8.49 -20.56
C VAL A 309 1.33 -9.61 -19.70
N LYS A 310 1.88 -10.82 -19.84
CA LYS A 310 1.52 -11.96 -19.02
C LYS A 310 2.44 -12.00 -17.80
N TYR A 311 1.85 -12.09 -16.61
CA TYR A 311 2.58 -12.12 -15.35
C TYR A 311 2.32 -13.45 -14.65
N LEU A 312 3.41 -14.13 -14.26
CA LEU A 312 3.39 -15.24 -13.32
C LEU A 312 3.29 -14.70 -11.90
N LEU A 313 2.35 -15.23 -11.13
CA LEU A 313 2.03 -14.70 -9.80
C LEU A 313 2.85 -15.37 -8.69
N ALA A 314 3.13 -14.62 -7.64
CA ALA A 314 3.85 -15.09 -6.45
C ALA A 314 3.39 -14.37 -5.19
N GLU A 315 3.17 -15.12 -4.12
CA GLU A 315 2.62 -14.61 -2.86
C GLU A 315 3.70 -14.45 -1.77
N PRO A 316 4.19 -13.24 -1.45
CA PRO A 316 5.33 -13.03 -0.55
C PRO A 316 4.97 -13.01 0.95
N THR A 317 3.71 -13.21 1.29
CA THR A 317 3.15 -12.78 2.59
C THR A 317 3.47 -13.74 3.73
N GLY A 318 3.65 -15.04 3.43
CA GLY A 318 3.75 -16.08 4.46
C GLY A 318 2.45 -16.19 5.27
N PRO A 319 2.37 -17.07 6.28
CA PRO A 319 3.40 -18.00 6.80
C PRO A 319 3.61 -19.24 5.92
N ALA A 320 2.70 -19.50 4.98
CA ALA A 320 2.86 -20.58 4.00
C ALA A 320 4.07 -20.27 3.09
N LEU A 321 4.92 -21.28 2.87
CA LEU A 321 6.07 -21.16 1.99
C LEU A 321 5.66 -21.58 0.59
N LEU A 322 5.12 -20.64 -0.17
CA LEU A 322 4.62 -20.87 -1.52
C LEU A 322 5.71 -20.54 -2.54
N PRO A 323 6.01 -21.45 -3.48
CA PRO A 323 6.89 -21.11 -4.59
C PRO A 323 6.19 -20.13 -5.54
N LEU A 324 6.99 -19.46 -6.36
CA LEU A 324 6.55 -18.74 -7.55
C LEU A 324 5.62 -19.63 -8.40
N GLY A 325 4.54 -19.06 -8.90
CA GLY A 325 3.52 -19.76 -9.68
C GLY A 325 2.39 -20.35 -8.83
N THR A 326 2.51 -20.36 -7.51
CA THR A 326 1.49 -20.87 -6.57
C THR A 326 0.95 -19.74 -5.70
N LEU A 327 -0.37 -19.72 -5.51
CA LEU A 327 -1.07 -18.82 -4.60
C LEU A 327 -1.82 -19.61 -3.53
N ALA A 328 -2.24 -18.94 -2.46
CA ALA A 328 -3.23 -19.51 -1.54
C ALA A 328 -4.57 -19.73 -2.28
N PRO A 329 -5.39 -20.74 -1.89
CA PRO A 329 -6.66 -21.04 -2.56
C PRO A 329 -7.60 -19.83 -2.69
N GLU A 330 -7.68 -18.99 -1.66
CA GLU A 330 -8.51 -17.79 -1.65
C GLU A 330 -7.99 -16.73 -2.63
N SER A 331 -6.67 -16.56 -2.70
CA SER A 331 -6.01 -15.68 -3.66
C SER A 331 -6.27 -16.14 -5.10
N GLU A 332 -6.11 -17.43 -5.37
CA GLU A 332 -6.36 -18.03 -6.69
C GLU A 332 -7.82 -17.88 -7.11
N LEU A 333 -8.77 -18.11 -6.19
CA LEU A 333 -10.20 -17.90 -6.45
C LEU A 333 -10.49 -16.45 -6.84
N ALA A 334 -9.94 -15.47 -6.11
CA ALA A 334 -10.13 -14.06 -6.42
C ALA A 334 -9.57 -13.69 -7.80
N ILE A 335 -8.40 -14.22 -8.17
CA ILE A 335 -7.81 -14.05 -9.50
C ILE A 335 -8.71 -14.63 -10.58
N ASN A 336 -9.19 -15.86 -10.40
CA ASN A 336 -10.05 -16.55 -11.36
C ASN A 336 -11.39 -15.85 -11.57
N GLN A 337 -11.90 -15.16 -10.54
CA GLN A 337 -13.13 -14.37 -10.61
C GLN A 337 -12.91 -12.94 -11.15
N GLY A 338 -11.67 -12.53 -11.39
CA GLY A 338 -11.36 -11.15 -11.79
C GLY A 338 -11.50 -10.12 -10.67
N HIS A 339 -11.55 -10.57 -9.41
CA HIS A 339 -11.68 -9.72 -8.22
C HIS A 339 -10.32 -9.18 -7.78
N TYR A 340 -9.61 -8.52 -8.70
CA TYR A 340 -8.29 -7.97 -8.44
C TYR A 340 -8.05 -6.65 -9.17
N ILE A 341 -7.08 -5.89 -8.69
CA ILE A 341 -6.47 -4.78 -9.40
C ILE A 341 -5.00 -5.06 -9.59
N ALA A 342 -4.50 -4.86 -10.81
CA ALA A 342 -3.08 -4.89 -11.11
C ALA A 342 -2.57 -3.44 -11.28
N GLN A 343 -1.46 -3.14 -10.61
CA GLN A 343 -0.73 -1.89 -10.75
C GLN A 343 0.65 -2.18 -11.31
N ASP A 344 0.96 -1.58 -12.45
CA ASP A 344 2.28 -1.65 -13.05
C ASP A 344 3.41 -1.25 -12.09
N TYR A 345 4.47 -2.05 -12.06
CA TYR A 345 5.71 -1.75 -11.36
C TYR A 345 6.88 -1.73 -12.34
N HIS A 346 7.11 -0.55 -12.94
CA HIS A 346 8.17 -0.33 -13.94
C HIS A 346 9.47 0.13 -13.31
N VAL A 347 10.55 0.10 -14.10
CA VAL A 347 11.82 0.73 -13.74
C VAL A 347 11.57 2.19 -13.41
N ALA A 348 11.95 2.65 -12.21
CA ALA A 348 12.18 4.06 -12.00
C ALA A 348 13.33 4.47 -12.92
N LEU A 349 13.01 5.03 -14.09
CA LEU A 349 13.98 5.83 -14.82
C LEU A 349 14.40 6.89 -13.82
N ALA A 350 15.63 6.78 -13.32
CA ALA A 350 16.21 7.87 -12.57
C ALA A 350 16.18 9.05 -13.54
N GLU A 351 15.22 9.96 -13.35
CA GLU A 351 15.40 11.32 -13.83
C GLU A 351 16.67 11.77 -13.14
N GLN A 352 17.78 11.70 -13.89
CA GLN A 352 18.91 12.53 -13.64
C GLN A 352 18.35 13.95 -13.68
N LYS A 353 17.99 14.48 -12.51
CA LYS A 353 17.94 15.92 -12.32
C LYS A 353 19.36 16.38 -12.64
N ALA A 354 19.54 16.80 -13.88
CA ALA A 354 20.71 17.55 -14.29
C ALA A 354 20.77 18.76 -13.34
N GLU A 355 21.81 18.78 -12.51
CA GLU A 355 22.23 19.98 -11.78
C GLU A 355 22.69 21.06 -12.77
#